data_AF-A0AAP9UNX8-F1
#
_entry.id   AF-A0AAP9UNX8-F1
#
_cell.length_a   1.000
_cell.length_b   1.000
_cell.length_c   1.000
_cell.angle_alpha   90.00
_cell.angle_beta   90.00
_cell.angle_gamma   90.00
#
_symmetry.space_group_name_H-M   'P 1'
#
loop_
_entity.id
_entity.type
_entity.pdbx_description
1 polymer ?
#
loop_
_entity_poly.entity_id
_entity_poly.type
_entity_poly.pdbx_seq_one_letter_code
_entity_poly.pdbx_strand_id
1 'polypeptide(L)'
;MDIETVKRLLQIKTDEHDEYLEEAVPFYVEFAKDKCNDSFTKDDKEVLPYGVQLFVAKAVEFNMNPVDLSSRSLGDASFSFITELPETIWAYLSPYKKLRWH
;
A
#
# COMPACT_ATOMS: atom_id res chain seq x y z
N MET A 1 -7.44 -3.60 5.96
CA MET A 1 -6.79 -2.47 6.70
C MET A 1 -7.74 -1.29 6.74
N ASP A 2 -7.78 -0.51 7.82
CA ASP A 2 -8.69 0.64 7.95
C ASP A 2 -8.05 1.96 7.50
N ILE A 3 -8.81 2.83 6.84
CA ILE A 3 -8.36 4.11 6.26
C ILE A 3 -7.87 5.07 7.36
N GLU A 4 -8.51 5.07 8.53
CA GLU A 4 -8.07 5.89 9.67
C GLU A 4 -6.67 5.50 10.14
N THR A 5 -6.33 4.20 10.05
CA THR A 5 -4.99 3.71 10.42
C THR A 5 -3.95 4.26 9.45
N VAL A 6 -4.26 4.29 8.16
CA VAL A 6 -3.37 4.85 7.12
C VAL A 6 -3.19 6.35 7.33
N LYS A 7 -4.27 7.10 7.55
CA LYS A 7 -4.21 8.55 7.87
C LYS A 7 -3.34 8.84 9.08
N ARG A 8 -3.47 8.05 10.16
CA ARG A 8 -2.65 8.18 11.37
C ARG A 8 -1.17 7.88 11.10
N LEU A 9 -0.87 6.86 10.29
CA LEU A 9 0.50 6.50 9.92
C LEU A 9 1.17 7.57 9.03
N LEU A 10 0.39 8.21 8.16
CA LEU A 10 0.87 9.22 7.22
C LEU A 10 0.88 10.64 7.78
N GLN A 11 0.35 10.84 9.00
CA GLN A 11 0.14 12.16 9.60
C GLN A 11 -0.66 13.13 8.70
N ILE A 12 -1.44 12.60 7.75
CA ILE A 12 -2.30 13.38 6.87
C ILE A 12 -3.51 13.81 7.70
N LYS A 13 -3.63 15.13 7.91
CA LYS A 13 -4.75 15.75 8.63
C LYS A 13 -5.88 16.22 7.70
N THR A 14 -5.70 16.04 6.40
CA THR A 14 -6.59 16.56 5.37
C THR A 14 -7.38 15.42 4.73
N ASP A 15 -8.69 15.57 4.62
CA ASP A 15 -9.60 14.59 4.01
C ASP A 15 -9.64 14.66 2.46
N GLU A 16 -8.78 15.48 1.85
CA GLU A 16 -8.75 15.71 0.39
C GLU A 16 -8.39 14.47 -0.44
N HIS A 17 -7.82 13.44 0.20
CA HIS A 17 -7.39 12.22 -0.49
C HIS A 17 -8.14 10.96 -0.05
N ASP A 18 -9.28 11.11 0.62
CA ASP A 18 -10.06 9.98 1.14
C ASP A 18 -10.52 9.02 0.06
N GLU A 19 -11.06 9.55 -1.04
CA GLU A 19 -11.49 8.76 -2.20
C GLU A 19 -10.32 7.97 -2.81
N TYR A 20 -9.14 8.58 -2.86
CA TYR A 20 -7.92 7.91 -3.32
C TYR A 20 -7.45 6.85 -2.32
N LEU A 21 -7.55 7.09 -1.01
CA LEU A 21 -7.19 6.12 0.02
C LEU A 21 -8.13 4.91 0.00
N GLU A 22 -9.42 5.12 -0.26
CA GLU A 22 -10.42 4.05 -0.39
C GLU A 22 -10.07 3.06 -1.49
N GLU A 23 -9.53 3.51 -2.63
CA GLU A 23 -9.11 2.64 -3.72
C GLU A 23 -7.68 2.12 -3.58
N ALA A 24 -6.75 2.97 -3.13
CA ALA A 24 -5.33 2.62 -3.06
C ALA A 24 -5.02 1.57 -1.98
N VAL A 25 -5.67 1.69 -0.81
CA VAL A 25 -5.43 0.77 0.32
C VAL A 25 -5.74 -0.69 -0.03
N PRO A 26 -6.93 -1.05 -0.53
CA PRO A 26 -7.22 -2.43 -0.90
C PRO A 26 -6.30 -2.92 -2.04
N PHE A 27 -5.99 -2.08 -3.02
CA PHE A 27 -5.07 -2.41 -4.11
C PHE A 27 -3.68 -2.81 -3.58
N TYR A 28 -3.07 -1.99 -2.71
CA TYR A 28 -1.76 -2.29 -2.15
C TYR A 28 -1.78 -3.47 -1.16
N VAL A 29 -2.92 -3.71 -0.49
CA VAL A 29 -3.09 -4.91 0.35
C VAL A 29 -3.12 -6.17 -0.50
N GLU A 30 -3.86 -6.20 -1.60
CA GLU A 30 -3.85 -7.34 -2.53
C GLU A 30 -2.48 -7.55 -3.16
N PHE A 31 -1.82 -6.46 -3.56
CA PHE A 31 -0.47 -6.52 -4.10
C PHE A 31 0.55 -7.07 -3.09
N ALA A 32 0.44 -6.68 -1.82
CA ALA A 32 1.26 -7.22 -0.74
C ALA A 32 0.97 -8.71 -0.50
N LYS A 33 -0.30 -9.14 -0.57
CA LYS A 33 -0.70 -10.56 -0.46
C LYS A 33 -0.10 -11.40 -1.60
N ASP A 34 -0.17 -10.92 -2.85
CA ASP A 34 0.44 -11.57 -4.01
C ASP A 34 1.97 -11.71 -3.82
N LYS A 35 2.65 -10.64 -3.37
CA LYS A 35 4.11 -10.67 -3.19
C LYS A 35 4.57 -11.49 -2.01
N CYS A 36 3.84 -11.48 -0.90
CA CYS A 36 4.17 -12.29 0.24
C CYS A 36 3.72 -13.75 0.08
N ASN A 37 2.91 -14.04 -0.95
CA ASN A 37 2.23 -15.32 -1.14
C ASN A 37 1.53 -15.78 0.15
N ASP A 38 0.90 -14.81 0.81
CA ASP A 38 0.26 -14.98 2.11
C ASP A 38 -1.04 -14.19 2.13
N SER A 39 -2.13 -14.82 2.56
CA SER A 39 -3.44 -14.17 2.67
C SER A 39 -3.53 -13.27 3.92
N PHE A 40 -2.53 -13.31 4.81
CA PHE A 40 -2.51 -12.60 6.09
C PHE A 40 -3.79 -12.81 6.91
N THR A 41 -4.38 -13.99 6.78
CA THR A 41 -5.57 -14.41 7.52
C THR A 41 -5.14 -15.21 8.75
N LYS A 42 -5.53 -14.74 9.93
CA LYS A 42 -5.33 -15.45 11.19
C LYS A 42 -6.69 -15.62 11.85
N ASP A 43 -7.10 -16.87 12.09
CA ASP A 43 -8.38 -17.22 12.74
C ASP A 43 -9.59 -16.57 12.03
N ASP A 44 -9.68 -16.73 10.71
CA ASP A 44 -10.73 -16.15 9.84
C ASP A 44 -10.83 -14.61 9.84
N LYS A 45 -9.85 -13.93 10.42
CA LYS A 45 -9.73 -12.48 10.42
C LYS A 45 -8.52 -12.04 9.60
N GLU A 46 -8.70 -10.99 8.80
CA GLU A 46 -7.59 -10.32 8.13
C GLU A 46 -6.71 -9.63 9.18
N VAL A 47 -5.54 -10.21 9.45
CA VAL A 47 -4.56 -9.68 10.39
C VAL A 47 -3.29 -9.37 9.61
N LEU A 48 -3.23 -8.14 9.10
CA LEU A 48 -2.06 -7.63 8.41
C LEU A 48 -0.94 -7.37 9.44
N PRO A 49 0.24 -7.99 9.27
CA PRO A 49 1.39 -7.67 10.11
C PRO A 49 1.74 -6.18 10.03
N TYR A 50 2.31 -5.63 11.11
CA TYR A 50 2.71 -4.22 11.14
C TYR A 50 3.63 -3.81 10.00
N GLY A 51 4.53 -4.70 9.54
CA GLY A 51 5.38 -4.40 8.38
C GLY A 51 4.60 -4.28 7.07
N VAL A 52 3.54 -5.05 6.89
CA VAL A 52 2.65 -4.94 5.72
C VAL A 52 1.84 -3.65 5.79
N GLN A 53 1.36 -3.28 6.98
CA GLN A 53 0.67 -1.99 7.18
C GLN A 53 1.59 -0.81 6.86
N LEU A 54 2.85 -0.87 7.28
CA LEU A 54 3.85 0.16 7.00
C LEU A 54 4.22 0.23 5.51
N PHE A 55 4.30 -0.93 4.84
CA PHE A 55 4.47 -1.01 3.38
C PHE A 55 3.32 -0.29 2.67
N VAL A 56 2.07 -0.62 3.01
CA VAL A 56 0.88 -0.01 2.38
C VAL A 56 0.87 1.50 2.61
N ALA A 57 1.12 1.95 3.84
CA ALA A 57 1.20 3.38 4.14
C ALA A 57 2.28 4.06 3.29
N LYS A 58 3.51 3.54 3.26
CA LYS A 58 4.61 4.13 2.50
C LYS A 58 4.39 4.11 0.98
N ALA A 59 3.76 3.05 0.46
CA ALA A 59 3.41 2.96 -0.95
C ALA A 59 2.37 4.02 -1.35
N VAL A 60 1.35 4.21 -0.51
CA VAL A 60 0.34 5.26 -0.67
C VAL A 60 0.98 6.65 -0.59
N GLU A 61 1.85 6.91 0.39
CA GLU A 61 2.59 8.17 0.56
C GLU A 61 3.43 8.51 -0.67
N PHE A 62 4.11 7.51 -1.22
CA PHE A 62 4.96 7.66 -2.40
C PHE A 62 4.14 7.99 -3.65
N ASN A 63 2.99 7.35 -3.81
CA ASN A 63 2.12 7.61 -4.96
C ASN A 63 1.32 8.92 -4.80
N MET A 64 1.13 9.43 -3.58
CA MET A 64 0.59 10.76 -3.31
C MET A 64 1.59 11.88 -3.58
N ASN A 65 2.88 11.65 -3.31
CA ASN A 65 3.96 12.62 -3.53
C ASN A 65 4.88 12.12 -4.63
N PRO A 66 4.52 12.26 -5.92
CA PRO A 66 5.42 11.90 -7.01
C PRO A 66 6.64 12.81 -6.96
N VAL A 67 7.71 12.31 -6.35
CA VAL A 67 9.04 12.91 -6.41
C VAL A 67 9.55 12.70 -7.84
N ASP A 68 9.32 13.70 -8.67
CA ASP A 68 10.05 13.94 -9.93
C ASP A 68 9.76 13.03 -11.14
N LEU A 69 8.64 12.30 -11.19
CA LEU A 69 8.21 11.60 -12.41
C LEU A 69 6.89 12.14 -12.93
N SER A 70 7.01 13.22 -13.71
CA SER A 70 6.04 13.72 -14.68
C SER A 70 4.64 13.99 -14.14
N SER A 71 4.29 15.27 -14.07
CA SER A 71 2.94 15.80 -14.01
C SER A 71 2.01 15.12 -15.03
N ARG A 72 1.44 13.96 -14.69
CA ARG A 72 0.24 13.44 -15.34
C ARG A 72 -0.90 13.82 -14.43
N SER A 73 -1.59 14.86 -14.87
CA SER A 73 -2.83 15.35 -14.27
C SER A 73 -3.71 14.17 -13.86
N LEU A 74 -4.18 14.19 -12.61
CA LEU A 74 -5.31 13.40 -12.09
C LEU A 74 -6.62 13.82 -12.80
N GLY A 75 -6.61 13.85 -14.13
CA GLY A 75 -7.77 14.09 -14.97
C GLY A 75 -8.11 12.79 -15.67
N ASP A 76 -9.28 12.24 -15.34
CA ASP A 76 -9.86 11.01 -15.92
C ASP A 76 -9.28 9.68 -15.38
N ALA A 77 -9.77 9.27 -14.21
CA ALA A 77 -10.00 7.90 -13.74
C ALA A 77 -9.17 6.74 -14.35
N SER A 78 -7.85 6.87 -14.35
CA SER A 78 -6.91 5.77 -14.54
C SER A 78 -5.82 5.92 -13.50
N PHE A 79 -6.12 5.51 -12.26
CA PHE A 79 -5.15 5.45 -11.18
C PHE A 79 -4.00 4.52 -11.60
N SER A 80 -2.97 5.11 -12.21
CA SER A 80 -1.73 4.41 -12.51
C SER A 80 -0.94 4.34 -11.21
N PHE A 81 -1.25 3.35 -10.38
CA PHE A 81 -0.47 3.10 -9.16
C PHE A 81 0.95 2.71 -9.56
N ILE A 82 1.93 3.45 -9.08
CA ILE A 82 3.33 3.14 -9.33
C ILE A 82 3.64 1.81 -8.62
N THR A 83 3.85 0.75 -9.40
CA THR A 83 4.26 -0.57 -8.90
C THR A 83 5.76 -0.64 -8.65
N GLU A 84 6.53 0.31 -9.18
CA GLU A 84 7.97 0.48 -8.98
C GLU A 84 8.26 1.25 -7.69
N LEU A 85 8.00 0.60 -6.55
CA LEU A 85 8.34 1.15 -5.25
C LEU A 85 9.85 0.99 -4.97
N PRO A 86 10.48 1.93 -4.24
CA PRO A 86 11.87 1.80 -3.83
C PRO A 86 12.12 0.56 -2.95
N GLU A 87 13.33 0.00 -3.04
CA GLU A 87 13.73 -1.23 -2.32
C GLU A 87 13.56 -1.15 -0.80
N THR A 88 13.63 0.07 -0.23
CA THR A 88 13.39 0.31 1.19
C THR A 88 11.96 0.00 1.62
N ILE A 89 10.99 0.25 0.74
CA ILE A 89 9.58 -0.08 0.98
C ILE A 89 9.40 -1.60 0.87
N TRP A 90 10.01 -2.21 -0.15
CA TRP A 90 10.03 -3.67 -0.33
C TRP A 90 10.66 -4.43 0.84
N ALA A 91 11.66 -3.84 1.51
CA ALA A 91 12.31 -4.43 2.66
C ALA A 91 11.33 -4.74 3.82
N TYR A 92 10.25 -3.97 3.96
CA TYR A 92 9.21 -4.23 4.97
C TYR A 92 8.39 -5.49 4.69
N LEU A 93 8.26 -5.89 3.41
CA LEU A 93 7.57 -7.12 3.00
C LEU A 93 8.50 -8.34 2.98
N SER A 94 9.81 -8.12 2.80
CA SER A 94 10.82 -9.19 2.75
C SER A 94 10.71 -10.25 3.85
N PRO A 95 10.52 -9.92 5.15
CA PRO A 95 10.42 -10.93 6.21
C PRO A 95 9.11 -11.74 6.18
N TYR A 96 8.08 -11.26 5.48
CA TYR A 96 6.77 -11.91 5.40
C TYR A 96 6.59 -12.74 4.13
N LYS A 97 7.57 -12.71 3.22
CA LYS A 97 7.52 -13.44 1.97
C LYS A 97 7.69 -14.93 2.19
N LYS A 98 6.63 -15.70 1.93
CA LYS A 98 6.66 -17.17 1.97
C LYS A 98 7.33 -17.71 0.69
N LEU A 99 8.16 -18.74 0.86
CA LEU A 99 8.76 -19.48 -0.25
C LEU A 99 7.65 -20.12 -1.10
N ARG A 100 7.63 -19.80 -2.40
CA ARG A 100 6.78 -20.48 -3.38
C ARG A 100 7.50 -21.74 -3.82
N TRP A 101 7.06 -22.89 -3.33
CA TRP A 101 7.49 -24.19 -3.85
C TRP A 101 6.77 -24.41 -5.18
N HIS A 102 7.53 -24.66 -6.23
CA HIS A 102 7.03 -24.79 -7.61
C HIS A 102 7.02 -26.24 -8.07
#